data_AF-A0A520ZX68-F1
#
_entry.id   AF-A0A520ZX68-F1
#
_cell.length_a   1.000
_cell.length_b   1.000
_cell.length_c   1.000
_cell.angle_alpha   90.00
_cell.angle_beta   90.00
_cell.angle_gamma   90.00
#
_symmetry.space_group_name_H-M   'P 1'
#
loop_
_entity.id
_entity.type
_entity.pdbx_description
1 polymer ?
#
loop_
_entity_poly.entity_id
_entity_poly.type
_entity_poly.pdbx_seq_one_letter_code
_entity_poly.pdbx_strand_id
1 'polypeptide(L)'
;MIDHEVHASPSKKMLNRADQLAWKMAEVASDPVAVDPDVTDMIINRIIDNASVALASLNRSPVKSARAMAKSHPRKGGATLFGIPATEEICAEWAAWANGTAVREL
;
A
#
# COMPACT_ATOMS: atom_id res chain seq x y z
N MET A 1 14.02 -21.58 -6.81
CA MET A 1 12.90 -21.07 -7.64
C MET A 1 11.82 -22.12 -7.62
N ILE A 2 10.60 -21.76 -7.22
CA ILE A 2 9.45 -22.67 -7.20
C ILE A 2 8.56 -22.24 -8.37
N ASP A 3 8.29 -23.18 -9.28
CA ASP A 3 7.40 -22.93 -10.41
C ASP A 3 5.99 -23.43 -10.07
N HIS A 4 5.00 -22.58 -10.29
CA HIS A 4 3.59 -22.91 -10.10
C HIS A 4 2.88 -22.91 -11.45
N GLU A 5 2.25 -24.03 -11.81
CA GLU A 5 1.34 -24.06 -12.97
C GLU A 5 0.01 -23.41 -12.58
N VAL A 6 -0.38 -22.35 -13.30
CA VAL A 6 -1.59 -21.59 -13.03
C VAL A 6 -2.57 -21.76 -14.18
N HIS A 7 -3.82 -22.08 -13.83
CA HIS A 7 -4.91 -22.15 -14.79
C HIS A 7 -6.20 -21.56 -14.18
N ALA A 8 -7.12 -21.12 -15.03
CA ALA A 8 -8.47 -20.77 -14.57
C ALA A 8 -9.23 -22.05 -14.17
N SER A 9 -9.89 -22.04 -13.01
CA SER A 9 -10.78 -23.12 -12.57
C SER A 9 -12.20 -22.58 -12.39
N PRO A 10 -13.24 -23.26 -12.92
CA PRO A 10 -14.61 -22.83 -12.70
C PRO A 10 -14.98 -22.97 -11.21
N SER A 11 -15.75 -22.04 -10.67
CA SER A 11 -16.11 -22.01 -9.23
C SER A 11 -16.80 -23.28 -8.74
N LYS A 12 -17.53 -24.01 -9.61
CA LYS A 12 -18.13 -25.31 -9.27
C LYS A 12 -17.11 -26.43 -8.98
N LYS A 13 -15.86 -26.27 -9.44
CA LYS A 13 -14.76 -27.19 -9.17
C LYS A 13 -13.82 -26.55 -8.14
N MET A 14 -14.18 -26.71 -6.88
CA MET A 14 -13.40 -26.19 -5.77
C MET A 14 -12.03 -26.88 -5.71
N LEU A 15 -10.98 -26.07 -5.79
CA LEU A 15 -9.61 -26.50 -5.53
C LEU A 15 -9.37 -26.55 -4.03
N ASN A 16 -8.48 -27.43 -3.56
CA ASN A 16 -8.00 -27.32 -2.19
C ASN A 16 -7.36 -25.95 -1.98
N ARG A 17 -7.45 -25.40 -0.77
CA ARG A 17 -6.90 -24.06 -0.48
C ARG A 17 -5.43 -23.95 -0.90
N ALA A 18 -4.63 -24.97 -0.58
CA ALA A 18 -3.21 -25.01 -0.93
C ALA A 18 -2.91 -24.96 -2.43
N ASP A 19 -3.88 -25.33 -3.28
CA ASP A 19 -3.77 -25.34 -4.74
C ASP A 19 -4.28 -24.04 -5.39
N GLN A 20 -4.82 -23.10 -4.59
CA GLN A 20 -5.29 -21.81 -5.09
C GLN A 20 -4.12 -20.83 -5.21
N LEU A 21 -4.06 -20.06 -6.31
CA LEU A 21 -3.04 -19.03 -6.49
C LEU A 21 -3.00 -18.04 -5.32
N ALA A 22 -4.15 -17.65 -4.79
CA ALA A 22 -4.24 -16.75 -3.63
C ALA A 22 -3.52 -17.32 -2.39
N TRP A 23 -3.58 -18.64 -2.18
CA TRP A 23 -2.84 -19.30 -1.11
C TRP A 23 -1.33 -19.24 -1.36
N LYS A 24 -0.88 -19.53 -2.59
CA LYS A 24 0.53 -19.44 -2.96
C LYS A 24 1.10 -18.04 -2.80
N MET A 25 0.34 -17.02 -3.19
CA MET A 25 0.72 -15.61 -2.96
C MET A 25 0.79 -15.26 -1.48
N ALA A 26 -0.13 -15.78 -0.66
CA ALA A 26 -0.11 -15.58 0.80
C ALA A 26 1.08 -16.28 1.46
N GLU A 27 1.46 -17.48 0.99
CA GLU A 27 2.68 -18.18 1.44
C GLU A 27 3.91 -17.29 1.17
N VAL A 28 4.07 -16.77 -0.05
CA VAL A 28 5.20 -15.86 -0.37
C VAL A 28 5.15 -14.57 0.45
N ALA A 29 3.97 -13.96 0.63
CA ALA A 29 3.84 -12.70 1.35
C ALA A 29 4.10 -12.82 2.86
N SER A 30 4.01 -14.03 3.42
CA SER A 30 4.25 -14.31 4.84
C SER A 30 5.54 -15.08 5.11
N ASP A 31 6.30 -15.41 4.07
CA ASP A 31 7.57 -16.15 4.17
C ASP A 31 8.60 -15.32 4.93
N PRO A 32 9.11 -15.78 6.09
CA PRO A 32 10.06 -15.04 6.91
C PRO A 32 11.50 -15.14 6.36
N VAL A 33 11.68 -14.73 5.11
CA VAL A 33 13.00 -14.64 4.47
C VAL A 33 13.70 -13.33 4.83
N ALA A 34 15.03 -13.38 4.93
CA ALA A 34 15.82 -12.17 5.09
C ALA A 34 15.71 -11.27 3.85
N VAL A 35 15.72 -9.96 4.05
CA VAL A 35 15.75 -8.98 2.96
C VAL A 35 17.20 -8.73 2.59
N ASP A 36 17.55 -8.93 1.31
CA ASP A 36 18.91 -8.69 0.82
C ASP A 36 19.31 -7.21 0.97
N PRO A 37 20.60 -6.90 1.19
CA PRO A 37 21.05 -5.52 1.43
C PRO A 37 20.74 -4.56 0.26
N ASP A 38 20.91 -4.99 -0.98
CA ASP A 38 20.62 -4.20 -2.18
C ASP A 38 19.10 -3.92 -2.34
N VAL A 39 18.26 -4.90 -1.99
CA VAL A 39 16.80 -4.73 -1.93
C VAL A 39 16.42 -3.72 -0.85
N THR A 40 17.04 -3.79 0.33
CA THR A 40 16.83 -2.84 1.42
C THR A 40 17.15 -1.41 0.98
N ASP A 41 18.32 -1.19 0.35
CA ASP A 41 18.72 0.11 -0.17
C ASP A 41 17.73 0.66 -1.20
N MET A 42 17.23 -0.20 -2.09
CA MET A 42 16.25 0.19 -3.09
C MET A 42 14.88 0.54 -2.48
N ILE A 43 14.44 -0.17 -1.43
CA ILE A 43 13.21 0.14 -0.69
C ILE A 43 13.32 1.50 -0.02
N ILE A 44 14.46 1.81 0.62
CA ILE A 44 14.72 3.11 1.23
C ILE A 44 14.58 4.23 0.18
N ASN A 45 15.24 4.07 -0.97
CA ASN A 45 15.10 5.02 -2.08
C ASN A 45 13.65 5.19 -2.53
N ARG A 46 12.88 4.10 -2.60
CA ARG A 46 11.47 4.16 -3.00
C ARG A 46 10.58 4.90 -2.01
N ILE A 47 10.84 4.76 -0.71
CA ILE A 47 10.12 5.50 0.34
C ILE A 47 10.40 6.99 0.20
N ILE A 48 11.67 7.37 0.03
CA ILE A 48 12.09 8.76 -0.13
C ILE A 48 11.45 9.38 -1.39
N ASP A 49 11.58 8.71 -2.53
CA ASP A 49 11.03 9.17 -3.81
C ASP A 49 9.51 9.38 -3.76
N ASN A 50 8.76 8.39 -3.27
CA ASN A 50 7.30 8.50 -3.12
C ASN A 50 6.91 9.66 -2.18
N ALA A 51 7.62 9.85 -1.06
CA ALA A 51 7.35 10.95 -0.15
C ALA A 51 7.63 12.31 -0.81
N SER A 52 8.72 12.43 -1.57
CA SER A 52 9.04 13.62 -2.33
C SER A 52 7.96 13.95 -3.37
N VAL A 53 7.51 12.95 -4.14
CA VAL A 53 6.42 13.12 -5.13
C VAL A 53 5.12 13.55 -4.45
N ALA A 54 4.74 12.91 -3.34
CA ALA A 54 3.54 13.27 -2.58
C ALA A 54 3.57 14.71 -2.05
N LEU A 55 4.73 15.18 -1.60
CA LEU A 55 4.91 16.57 -1.15
C LEU A 55 4.88 17.56 -2.31
N ALA A 56 5.49 17.22 -3.44
CA ALA A 56 5.47 18.06 -4.64
C ALA A 56 4.04 18.19 -5.24
N SER A 57 3.22 17.14 -5.11
CA SER A 57 1.85 17.12 -5.63
C SER A 57 0.81 17.67 -4.64
N LEU A 58 1.20 18.03 -3.41
CA LEU A 58 0.30 18.30 -2.28
C LEU A 58 -0.83 19.30 -2.56
N ASN A 59 -0.56 20.29 -3.42
CA ASN A 59 -1.50 21.37 -3.77
C ASN A 59 -2.29 21.12 -5.06
N ARG A 60 -2.09 19.98 -5.72
CA ARG A 60 -2.88 19.56 -6.88
C ARG A 60 -4.32 19.29 -6.48
N SER A 61 -5.25 19.61 -7.37
CA SER A 61 -6.69 19.50 -7.09
C SER A 61 -7.14 18.13 -6.57
N PRO A 62 -6.80 16.99 -7.21
CA PRO A 62 -7.23 15.69 -6.70
C PRO A 62 -6.63 15.37 -5.32
N VAL A 63 -5.37 15.75 -5.06
CA VAL A 63 -4.70 15.52 -3.77
C VAL A 63 -5.35 16.34 -2.66
N LYS A 64 -5.68 17.61 -2.91
CA LYS A 64 -6.42 18.45 -1.96
C LYS A 64 -7.79 17.85 -1.63
N SER A 65 -8.54 17.41 -2.64
CA SER A 65 -9.84 16.78 -2.45
C SER A 65 -9.73 15.49 -1.63
N ALA A 66 -8.77 14.63 -1.94
CA ALA A 66 -8.54 13.39 -1.20
C ALA A 66 -8.18 13.64 0.27
N ARG A 67 -7.32 14.63 0.54
CA ARG A 67 -6.96 15.04 1.90
C ARG A 67 -8.14 15.61 2.67
N ALA A 68 -8.99 16.42 2.03
CA ALA A 68 -10.19 16.97 2.67
C ALA A 68 -11.18 15.86 3.05
N MET A 69 -11.36 14.85 2.19
CA MET A 69 -12.16 13.66 2.52
C MET A 69 -11.55 12.92 3.72
N ALA A 70 -10.26 12.60 3.66
CA ALA A 70 -9.58 11.87 4.73
C ALA A 70 -9.64 12.58 6.08
N LYS A 71 -9.53 13.92 6.12
CA LYS A 71 -9.63 14.71 7.34
C LYS A 71 -10.98 14.58 8.06
N SER A 72 -12.02 14.14 7.35
CA SER A 72 -13.35 13.90 7.94
C SER A 72 -13.43 12.57 8.71
N HIS A 73 -12.36 11.77 8.75
CA HIS A 73 -12.31 10.45 9.38
C HIS A 73 -11.21 10.35 10.45
N PRO A 74 -11.26 11.14 11.54
CA PRO A 74 -10.28 11.06 12.62
C PRO A 74 -10.40 9.73 13.38
N ARG A 75 -9.25 9.15 13.79
CA ARG A 75 -9.21 7.92 14.59
C ARG A 75 -7.98 7.90 15.49
N LYS A 76 -8.21 7.77 16.80
CA LYS A 76 -7.13 7.57 17.77
C LYS A 76 -6.41 6.25 17.50
N GLY A 77 -5.08 6.27 17.51
CA GLY A 77 -4.24 5.15 17.07
C GLY A 77 -4.36 4.89 15.56
N GLY A 78 -4.65 5.94 14.79
CA GLY A 78 -4.75 5.90 13.34
C GLY A 78 -3.40 6.05 12.64
N ALA A 79 -3.44 6.53 11.40
CA ALA A 79 -2.29 6.79 10.56
C ALA A 79 -2.11 8.29 10.26
N THR A 80 -0.90 8.66 9.86
CA THR A 80 -0.54 10.02 9.47
C THR A 80 -0.96 10.33 8.04
N LEU A 81 -1.34 11.58 7.79
CA LEU A 81 -1.67 12.08 6.46
C LEU A 81 -0.65 13.15 6.02
N PHE A 82 -0.17 13.09 4.78
CA PHE A 82 0.80 14.07 4.28
C PHE A 82 0.24 15.50 4.32
N GLY A 83 1.09 16.45 4.71
CA GLY A 83 0.76 17.88 4.77
C GLY A 83 -0.15 18.31 5.93
N ILE A 84 -0.42 17.45 6.90
CA ILE A 84 -1.05 17.82 8.18
C ILE A 84 -0.14 17.44 9.36
N PRO A 85 -0.33 18.01 10.56
CA PRO A 85 0.43 17.63 11.75
C PRO A 85 0.30 16.14 12.07
N ALA A 86 1.41 15.48 12.44
CA ALA A 86 1.42 14.05 12.80
C ALA A 86 0.59 13.72 14.05
N THR A 87 0.22 14.73 14.84
CA THR A 87 -0.69 14.60 15.98
C THR A 87 -2.16 14.43 15.58
N GLU A 88 -2.51 14.75 14.32
CA GLU A 88 -3.84 14.48 13.75
C GLU A 88 -3.85 13.08 13.14
N GLU A 89 -4.38 12.11 13.89
CA GLU A 89 -4.47 10.72 13.45
C GLU A 89 -5.78 10.46 12.69
N ILE A 90 -5.65 9.82 11.52
CA ILE A 90 -6.74 9.55 10.58
C ILE A 90 -6.94 8.03 10.46
N CYS A 91 -8.17 7.58 10.19
CA CYS A 91 -8.41 6.19 9.79
C CYS A 91 -7.40 5.72 8.72
N ALA A 92 -6.78 4.56 8.93
CA ALA A 92 -5.65 4.11 8.10
C ALA A 92 -6.04 3.95 6.62
N GLU A 93 -7.26 3.49 6.35
CA GLU A 93 -7.81 3.37 5.00
C GLU A 93 -7.95 4.72 4.28
N TRP A 94 -8.32 5.77 5.01
CA TRP A 94 -8.47 7.12 4.48
C TRP A 94 -7.12 7.83 4.30
N ALA A 95 -6.19 7.62 5.23
CA ALA A 95 -4.81 8.07 5.08
C ALA A 95 -4.14 7.40 3.87
N ALA A 96 -4.30 6.09 3.70
CA ALA A 96 -3.75 5.34 2.57
C ALA A 96 -4.33 5.83 1.23
N TRP A 97 -5.65 6.05 1.15
CA TRP A 97 -6.30 6.63 -0.02
C TRP A 97 -5.70 7.98 -0.42
N ALA A 98 -5.63 8.92 0.53
CA ALA A 98 -5.19 10.27 0.24
C ALA A 98 -3.68 10.39 0.00
N ASN A 99 -2.86 9.68 0.80
CA ASN A 99 -1.41 9.62 0.57
C ASN A 99 -1.08 8.91 -0.75
N GLY A 100 -1.78 7.82 -1.08
CA GLY A 100 -1.63 7.12 -2.35
C GLY A 100 -2.01 7.97 -3.56
N THR A 101 -3.06 8.79 -3.44
CA THR A 101 -3.42 9.80 -4.46
C THR A 101 -2.27 10.78 -4.67
N ALA A 102 -1.64 11.26 -3.60
CA ALA A 102 -0.51 12.20 -3.69
C ALA A 102 0.72 11.59 -4.39
N VAL A 103 1.06 10.34 -4.09
CA VAL A 103 2.21 9.63 -4.67
C VAL A 103 2.05 9.38 -6.19
N ARG A 104 0.84 9.42 -6.74
CA ARG A 104 0.55 9.06 -8.14
C ARG A 104 0.10 10.23 -9.02
N GLU A 105 0.08 11.45 -8.48
CA GLU A 105 -0.44 12.63 -9.18
C GLU A 105 0.60 13.33 -10.07
N LEU A 106 1.89 13.06 -9.87
CA LEU A 106 3.01 13.56 -10.69
C LEU A 106 3.82 12.38 -11.20
#